data_AF-A0A433CY69-F1
#
_entry.id   AF-A0A433CY69-F1
#
_cell.length_a   1.000
_cell.length_b   1.000
_cell.length_c   1.000
_cell.angle_alpha   90.00
_cell.angle_beta   90.00
_cell.angle_gamma   90.00
#
_symmetry.space_group_name_H-M   'P 1'
#
loop_
_entity.id
_entity.type
_entity.pdbx_description
1 polymer ?
#
loop_
_entity_poly.entity_id
_entity_poly.type
_entity_poly.pdbx_seq_one_letter_code
_entity_poly.pdbx_strand_id
1 'polypeptide(L)'
;MSSMRGLTVFIADIRNCRVRELEEKRINKEMANIRSKFKEGKLDGYQKKKYVCKLLYMYILGWDIDFGHMESLNLISSPKYSEKQIGYLAVTLLFHENSDLVRLVVNSIKKDLDDMNEINNCLALHAIANIGGREMAESLAPDVHRLLISPNSKSFVKKKAALTLLRLYRKHADVIPAQDWATRIVGLMAEYDLVCGHFLDAKLANTKLVWDWMTSGFTLLLKG
;
A
#
# COMPACT_ATOMS: atom_id res chain seq x y z
N MET A 1 17.51 -8.53 7.05
CA MET A 1 17.02 -7.44 6.17
C MET A 1 18.23 -6.80 5.51
N SER A 2 18.38 -6.86 4.19
CA SER A 2 19.52 -6.19 3.51
C SER A 2 19.38 -4.68 3.67
N SER A 3 20.28 -4.08 4.43
CA SER A 3 20.36 -2.63 4.64
C SER A 3 20.53 -1.92 3.30
N MET A 4 19.58 -1.06 2.94
CA MET A 4 19.67 -0.23 1.75
C MET A 4 20.63 0.94 2.02
N ARG A 5 21.95 0.66 1.99
CA ARG A 5 23.00 1.64 2.33
C ARG A 5 22.80 3.01 1.67
N GLY A 6 22.38 3.04 0.40
CA GLY A 6 22.13 4.28 -0.33
C GLY A 6 20.94 5.12 0.16
N LEU A 7 19.94 4.49 0.81
CA LEU A 7 18.83 5.18 1.47
C LEU A 7 19.28 5.71 2.83
N THR A 8 19.97 4.88 3.63
CA THR A 8 20.50 5.27 4.95
C THR A 8 21.44 6.47 4.85
N VAL A 9 22.36 6.48 3.88
CA VAL A 9 23.25 7.62 3.63
C VAL A 9 22.46 8.87 3.25
N PHE A 10 21.45 8.75 2.39
CA PHE A 10 20.63 9.90 2.01
C PHE A 10 19.87 10.50 3.20
N ILE A 11 19.29 9.66 4.06
CA ILE A 11 18.61 10.12 5.28
C ILE A 11 19.60 10.80 6.24
N ALA A 12 20.79 10.23 6.40
CA ALA A 12 21.83 10.84 7.21
C ALA A 12 22.26 12.21 6.66
N ASP A 13 22.45 12.33 5.35
CA ASP A 13 22.77 13.61 4.70
C ASP A 13 21.70 14.66 4.98
N ILE A 14 20.42 14.30 4.85
CA ILE A 14 19.29 15.20 5.11
C ILE A 14 19.24 15.59 6.59
N ARG A 15 19.35 14.64 7.52
CA ARG A 15 19.34 14.90 8.97
C ARG A 15 20.52 15.78 9.43
N ASN A 16 21.64 15.73 8.70
CA ASN A 16 22.81 16.55 9.00
C ASN A 16 22.71 17.98 8.42
N CYS A 17 21.72 18.28 7.58
CA CYS A 17 21.50 19.63 7.09
C CYS A 17 20.96 20.52 8.22
N ARG A 18 21.74 21.54 8.61
CA ARG A 18 21.35 22.50 9.66
C ARG A 18 20.53 23.68 9.14
N VAL A 19 20.45 23.84 7.82
CA VAL A 19 19.80 24.97 7.14
C VAL A 19 18.85 24.44 6.08
N ARG A 20 17.64 25.00 6.01
CA ARG A 20 16.58 24.58 5.07
C ARG A 20 17.02 24.62 3.61
N GLU A 21 17.82 25.62 3.23
CA GLU A 21 18.37 25.72 1.87
C GLU A 21 19.32 24.58 1.49
N LEU A 22 20.10 24.06 2.45
CA LEU A 22 21.00 22.93 2.21
C LEU A 22 20.21 21.64 2.02
N GLU A 23 19.15 21.46 2.82
CA GLU A 23 18.21 20.37 2.67
C GLU A 23 17.56 20.41 1.28
N GLU A 24 17.01 21.56 0.89
CA GLU A 24 16.40 21.77 -0.43
C GLU A 24 17.37 21.46 -1.58
N LYS A 25 18.61 21.97 -1.51
CA LYS A 25 19.65 21.65 -2.51
C LYS A 25 19.94 20.16 -2.58
N ARG A 26 19.98 19.46 -1.44
CA ARG A 26 20.25 18.02 -1.40
C ARG A 26 19.09 17.21 -1.96
N ILE A 27 17.86 17.59 -1.64
CA ILE A 27 16.61 17.01 -2.14
C ILE A 27 16.53 17.17 -3.65
N ASN A 28 16.70 18.39 -4.17
CA ASN A 28 16.68 18.69 -5.60
C ASN A 28 17.75 17.91 -6.39
N LYS A 29 18.96 17.81 -5.84
CA LYS A 29 20.04 17.01 -6.44
C LYS A 29 19.67 15.52 -6.51
N GLU A 30 19.07 14.98 -5.44
CA GLU A 30 18.67 13.57 -5.43
C GLU A 30 17.47 13.32 -6.36
N MET A 31 16.48 14.20 -6.40
CA MET A 31 15.36 14.10 -7.35
C MET A 31 15.84 14.08 -8.80
N ALA A 32 16.76 14.99 -9.17
CA ALA A 32 17.34 15.02 -10.52
C ALA A 32 18.07 13.72 -10.87
N ASN A 33 18.84 13.17 -9.92
CA ASN A 33 19.51 11.88 -10.08
C ASN A 33 18.51 10.73 -10.28
N ILE A 34 17.45 10.67 -9.48
CA ILE A 34 16.43 9.62 -9.61
C ILE A 34 15.72 9.73 -10.96
N ARG A 35 15.33 10.94 -11.39
CA ARG A 35 14.71 11.16 -12.72
C ARG A 35 15.60 10.65 -13.85
N SER A 36 16.90 10.98 -13.81
CA SER A 36 17.87 10.48 -14.80
C SER A 36 17.93 8.94 -14.80
N LYS A 37 18.00 8.33 -13.62
CA LYS A 37 18.09 6.87 -13.48
C LYS A 37 16.84 6.14 -13.96
N PHE A 38 15.64 6.71 -13.73
CA PHE A 38 14.39 6.16 -14.25
C PHE A 38 14.33 6.27 -15.78
N LYS A 39 14.78 7.39 -16.34
CA LYS A 39 14.84 7.59 -17.79
C LYS A 39 15.81 6.64 -18.51
N GLU A 40 16.92 6.25 -17.86
CA GLU A 40 17.88 5.27 -18.40
C GLU A 40 17.29 3.86 -18.56
N GLY A 41 16.24 3.51 -17.82
CA GLY A 41 15.48 2.25 -17.95
C GLY A 41 16.21 0.96 -17.53
N LYS A 42 17.52 0.99 -17.28
CA LYS A 42 18.36 -0.18 -16.94
C LYS A 42 18.42 -0.49 -15.43
N LEU A 43 17.30 -0.34 -14.72
CA LEU A 43 17.27 -0.55 -13.27
C LEU A 43 16.73 -1.94 -12.90
N ASP A 44 17.46 -2.63 -12.03
CA ASP A 44 16.98 -3.87 -11.41
C ASP A 44 15.92 -3.58 -10.31
N GLY A 45 15.26 -4.64 -9.83
CA GLY A 45 14.22 -4.51 -8.79
C GLY A 45 14.73 -3.91 -7.48
N TYR A 46 15.99 -4.18 -7.11
CA TYR A 46 16.60 -3.65 -5.90
C TYR A 46 16.87 -2.15 -6.01
N GLN A 47 17.37 -1.68 -7.15
CA GLN A 47 17.61 -0.29 -7.46
C GLN A 47 16.30 0.49 -7.56
N LYS A 48 15.29 -0.04 -8.25
CA LYS A 48 13.94 0.55 -8.29
C LYS A 48 13.39 0.72 -6.88
N LYS A 49 13.42 -0.33 -6.06
CA LYS A 49 13.00 -0.29 -4.65
C LYS A 49 13.74 0.80 -3.88
N LYS A 50 15.07 0.84 -3.97
CA LYS A 50 15.91 1.85 -3.29
C LYS A 50 15.50 3.28 -3.67
N TYR A 51 15.28 3.55 -4.96
CA TYR A 51 14.91 4.88 -5.43
C TYR A 51 13.48 5.27 -5.07
N VAL A 52 12.53 4.34 -5.18
CA VAL A 52 11.14 4.56 -4.72
C VAL A 52 11.10 4.83 -3.21
N CYS A 53 11.90 4.14 -2.39
CA CYS A 53 12.02 4.46 -0.96
C CYS A 53 12.53 5.88 -0.71
N LYS A 54 13.46 6.39 -1.52
CA LYS A 54 13.92 7.78 -1.41
C LYS A 54 12.81 8.76 -1.75
N LEU A 55 12.04 8.50 -2.81
CA LEU A 55 10.87 9.31 -3.17
C LEU A 55 9.84 9.34 -2.02
N LEU A 56 9.52 8.18 -1.45
CA LEU A 56 8.62 8.09 -0.30
C LEU A 56 9.13 8.89 0.90
N TYR A 57 10.43 8.83 1.17
CA TYR A 57 11.02 9.61 2.26
C TYR A 57 10.88 11.12 2.03
N MET A 58 11.16 11.60 0.81
CA MET A 58 10.99 13.00 0.45
C MET A 58 9.52 13.45 0.53
N TYR A 59 8.59 12.60 0.09
CA TYR A 59 7.15 12.85 0.23
C TYR A 59 6.73 12.99 1.70
N ILE A 60 7.23 12.13 2.59
CA ILE A 60 6.94 12.20 4.04
C ILE A 60 7.52 13.48 4.66
N LEU A 61 8.64 13.99 4.16
CA LEU A 61 9.19 15.29 4.57
C LEU A 61 8.35 16.48 4.07
N GLY A 62 7.36 16.25 3.21
CA GLY A 62 6.48 17.28 2.66
C GLY A 62 6.94 17.84 1.32
N TRP A 63 7.85 17.17 0.60
CA TRP A 63 8.22 17.55 -0.75
C TRP A 63 7.25 16.94 -1.77
N ASP A 64 6.85 17.74 -2.74
CA ASP A 64 5.97 17.29 -3.82
C ASP A 64 6.70 16.35 -4.78
N ILE A 65 6.12 15.17 -5.01
CA ILE A 65 6.66 14.14 -5.90
C ILE A 65 5.66 13.89 -7.03
N ASP A 66 6.08 14.21 -8.26
CA ASP A 66 5.28 14.15 -9.49
C ASP A 66 5.70 13.02 -10.45
N PHE A 67 6.57 12.11 -10.00
CA PHE A 67 7.14 11.05 -10.82
C PHE A 67 7.44 9.79 -10.00
N GLY A 68 7.76 8.68 -10.70
CA GLY A 68 8.05 7.40 -10.05
C GLY A 68 6.83 6.47 -9.90
N HIS A 69 5.67 6.87 -10.41
CA HIS A 69 4.44 6.07 -10.38
C HIS A 69 4.59 4.75 -11.15
N MET A 70 5.19 4.79 -12.35
CA MET A 70 5.41 3.60 -13.18
C MET A 70 6.41 2.63 -12.55
N GLU A 71 7.46 3.14 -11.92
CA GLU A 71 8.44 2.33 -11.18
C GLU A 71 7.80 1.67 -9.96
N SER A 72 6.90 2.36 -9.29
CA SER A 72 6.11 1.82 -8.17
C SER A 72 5.17 0.70 -8.64
N LEU A 73 4.49 0.87 -9.78
CA LEU A 73 3.69 -0.18 -10.41
C LEU A 73 4.52 -1.42 -10.78
N ASN A 74 5.71 -1.21 -11.34
CA ASN A 74 6.63 -2.30 -11.66
C ASN A 74 7.05 -3.09 -10.42
N LEU A 75 7.21 -2.41 -9.27
CA LEU A 75 7.53 -3.07 -8.01
C LEU A 75 6.37 -3.90 -7.48
N ILE A 76 5.11 -3.46 -7.64
CA ILE A 76 3.93 -4.26 -7.27
C ILE A 76 3.91 -5.58 -8.05
N SER A 77 4.26 -5.56 -9.33
CA SER A 77 4.31 -6.78 -10.15
C SER A 77 5.51 -7.68 -9.86
N SER A 78 6.44 -7.28 -8.98
CA SER A 78 7.61 -8.09 -8.63
C SER A 78 7.22 -9.34 -7.83
N PRO A 79 7.84 -10.51 -8.11
CA PRO A 79 7.63 -11.72 -7.30
C PRO A 79 8.27 -11.62 -5.91
N LYS A 80 9.16 -10.64 -5.66
CA LYS A 80 9.85 -10.49 -4.38
C LYS A 80 9.00 -9.65 -3.42
N TYR A 81 8.63 -10.24 -2.28
CA TYR A 81 7.86 -9.55 -1.23
C TYR A 81 8.43 -8.17 -0.86
N SER A 82 9.75 -8.06 -0.66
CA SER A 82 10.36 -6.78 -0.26
C SER A 82 10.22 -5.67 -1.30
N GLU A 83 10.09 -6.02 -2.58
CA GLU A 83 9.89 -5.07 -3.68
C GLU A 83 8.40 -4.73 -3.79
N LYS A 84 7.54 -5.75 -3.81
CA LYS A 84 6.08 -5.62 -3.83
C LYS A 84 5.54 -4.78 -2.68
N GLN A 85 6.05 -4.98 -1.45
CA GLN A 85 5.68 -4.21 -0.26
C GLN A 85 5.95 -2.71 -0.44
N ILE A 86 7.11 -2.34 -0.99
CA ILE A 86 7.45 -0.94 -1.25
C ILE A 86 6.61 -0.36 -2.40
N GLY A 87 6.32 -1.16 -3.44
CA GLY A 87 5.42 -0.76 -4.51
C GLY A 87 4.02 -0.44 -3.99
N TYR A 88 3.44 -1.30 -3.15
CA TYR A 88 2.13 -1.07 -2.53
C TYR A 88 2.09 0.14 -1.60
N LEU A 89 3.16 0.35 -0.82
CA LEU A 89 3.30 1.55 -0.01
C LEU A 89 3.34 2.80 -0.88
N ALA A 90 4.14 2.79 -1.96
CA ALA A 90 4.25 3.91 -2.87
C ALA A 90 2.93 4.23 -3.57
N VAL A 91 2.17 3.21 -4.00
CA VAL A 91 0.85 3.43 -4.58
C VAL A 91 -0.13 4.01 -3.56
N THR A 92 -0.09 3.53 -2.32
CA THR A 92 -0.96 4.06 -1.25
C THR A 92 -0.66 5.53 -0.92
N LEU A 93 0.60 5.94 -1.00
CA LEU A 93 1.04 7.27 -0.57
C LEU A 93 1.06 8.31 -1.70
N LEU A 94 1.47 7.91 -2.89
CA LEU A 94 1.75 8.83 -4.00
C LEU A 94 0.63 8.87 -5.04
N PHE A 95 -0.28 7.90 -5.07
CA PHE A 95 -1.33 7.89 -6.10
C PHE A 95 -2.56 8.64 -5.62
N HIS A 96 -3.00 9.58 -6.46
CA HIS A 96 -4.31 10.20 -6.33
C HIS A 96 -5.40 9.34 -6.98
N GLU A 97 -6.62 9.41 -6.45
CA GLU A 97 -7.79 8.63 -6.90
C GLU A 97 -8.17 8.85 -8.38
N ASN A 98 -7.67 9.91 -9.01
CA ASN A 98 -7.98 10.31 -10.40
C ASN A 98 -6.82 10.08 -11.38
N SER A 99 -5.80 9.29 -11.01
CA SER A 99 -4.69 9.00 -11.91
C SER A 99 -5.11 8.01 -13.00
N ASP A 100 -4.74 8.24 -14.26
CA ASP A 100 -4.92 7.29 -15.38
C ASP A 100 -4.33 5.90 -15.09
N LEU A 101 -3.44 5.82 -14.10
CA LEU A 101 -2.77 4.61 -13.67
C LEU A 101 -3.60 3.75 -12.69
N VAL A 102 -4.72 4.26 -12.18
CA VAL A 102 -5.59 3.52 -11.23
C VAL A 102 -6.02 2.18 -11.81
N ARG A 103 -6.35 2.10 -13.09
CA ARG A 103 -6.70 0.83 -13.77
C ARG A 103 -5.56 -0.20 -13.72
N LEU A 104 -4.32 0.24 -13.90
CA LEU A 104 -3.16 -0.65 -13.83
C LEU A 104 -2.95 -1.16 -12.40
N VAL A 105 -3.14 -0.29 -11.41
CA VAL A 105 -3.12 -0.68 -9.99
C VAL A 105 -4.21 -1.72 -9.70
N VAL A 106 -5.44 -1.47 -10.14
CA VAL A 106 -6.58 -2.39 -9.96
C VAL A 106 -6.27 -3.76 -10.55
N ASN A 107 -5.73 -3.82 -11.77
CA ASN A 107 -5.38 -5.08 -12.41
C ASN A 107 -4.29 -5.84 -11.64
N SER A 108 -3.25 -5.13 -11.16
CA SER A 108 -2.22 -5.74 -10.33
C SER A 108 -2.75 -6.23 -8.99
N ILE A 109 -3.64 -5.47 -8.35
CA ILE A 109 -4.31 -5.87 -7.11
C ILE A 109 -5.14 -7.12 -7.34
N LYS A 110 -5.93 -7.17 -8.41
CA LYS A 110 -6.78 -8.32 -8.72
C LYS A 110 -5.95 -9.60 -8.87
N LYS A 111 -4.83 -9.51 -9.61
CA LYS A 111 -3.90 -10.63 -9.74
C LYS A 111 -3.36 -11.11 -8.39
N ASP A 112 -3.04 -10.18 -7.49
CA ASP A 112 -2.57 -10.52 -6.15
C ASP A 112 -3.68 -11.04 -5.23
N LEU A 113 -4.96 -10.71 -5.43
CA LEU A 113 -6.09 -11.29 -4.68
C LEU A 113 -6.47 -12.71 -5.17
N ASP A 114 -6.16 -13.01 -6.43
CA ASP A 114 -6.34 -14.33 -7.02
C ASP A 114 -5.17 -15.28 -6.74
N ASP A 115 -4.03 -14.75 -6.29
CA ASP A 115 -2.88 -15.55 -5.87
C ASP A 115 -3.21 -16.36 -4.60
N MET A 116 -2.57 -17.53 -4.48
CA MET A 116 -2.66 -18.39 -3.29
C MET A 116 -1.77 -17.87 -2.16
N ASN A 117 -0.91 -16.89 -2.44
CA ASN A 117 -0.03 -16.28 -1.46
C ASN A 117 -0.77 -15.26 -0.58
N GLU A 118 -1.23 -15.72 0.57
CA GLU A 118 -1.96 -14.93 1.57
C GLU A 118 -1.27 -13.61 1.99
N ILE A 119 0.06 -13.54 1.93
CA ILE A 119 0.83 -12.32 2.25
C ILE A 119 0.60 -11.27 1.16
N ASN A 120 0.61 -11.67 -0.11
CA ASN A 120 0.31 -10.77 -1.22
C ASN A 120 -1.15 -10.30 -1.15
N ASN A 121 -2.08 -11.20 -0.85
CA ASN A 121 -3.49 -10.87 -0.67
C ASN A 121 -3.65 -9.81 0.44
N CYS A 122 -2.87 -9.91 1.53
CA CYS A 122 -2.91 -8.91 2.60
C CYS A 122 -2.39 -7.53 2.17
N LEU A 123 -1.33 -7.46 1.36
CA LEU A 123 -0.82 -6.20 0.81
C LEU A 123 -1.86 -5.56 -0.12
N ALA A 124 -2.48 -6.36 -0.97
CA ALA A 124 -3.54 -5.95 -1.88
C ALA A 124 -4.77 -5.41 -1.13
N LEU A 125 -5.31 -6.16 -0.16
CA LEU A 125 -6.43 -5.73 0.69
C LEU A 125 -6.14 -4.41 1.41
N HIS A 126 -4.91 -4.24 1.88
CA HIS A 126 -4.48 -3.02 2.54
C HIS A 126 -4.48 -1.81 1.58
N ALA A 127 -3.93 -1.97 0.38
CA ALA A 127 -3.94 -0.91 -0.63
C ALA A 127 -5.36 -0.48 -0.99
N ILE A 128 -6.29 -1.43 -1.15
CA ILE A 128 -7.72 -1.16 -1.41
C ILE A 128 -8.33 -0.33 -0.28
N ALA A 129 -8.10 -0.73 0.97
CA ALA A 129 -8.69 -0.05 2.13
C ALA A 129 -8.21 1.41 2.29
N ASN A 130 -6.96 1.70 1.90
CA ASN A 130 -6.39 3.04 2.02
C ASN A 130 -6.75 3.95 0.85
N ILE A 131 -6.72 3.45 -0.39
CA ILE A 131 -7.04 4.26 -1.58
C ILE A 131 -8.56 4.44 -1.70
N GLY A 132 -9.32 3.35 -1.68
CA GLY A 132 -10.79 3.37 -1.64
C GLY A 132 -11.44 4.19 -2.76
N GLY A 133 -10.86 4.28 -3.95
CA GLY A 133 -11.49 4.95 -5.09
C GLY A 133 -12.77 4.25 -5.54
N ARG A 134 -13.72 4.96 -6.17
CA ARG A 134 -14.98 4.35 -6.65
C ARG A 134 -14.71 3.21 -7.63
N GLU A 135 -13.83 3.42 -8.61
CA GLU A 135 -13.43 2.40 -9.59
C GLU A 135 -12.82 1.14 -8.94
N MET A 136 -12.05 1.31 -7.85
CA MET A 136 -11.53 0.19 -7.06
C MET A 136 -12.65 -0.55 -6.33
N ALA A 137 -13.61 0.17 -5.74
CA ALA A 137 -14.76 -0.43 -5.08
C ALA A 137 -15.57 -1.28 -6.07
N GLU A 138 -15.90 -0.73 -7.24
CA GLU A 138 -16.67 -1.41 -8.29
C GLU A 138 -15.95 -2.68 -8.78
N SER A 139 -14.65 -2.57 -9.04
CA SER A 139 -13.89 -3.65 -9.67
C SER A 139 -13.45 -4.75 -8.71
N LEU A 140 -13.17 -4.41 -7.44
CA LEU A 140 -12.49 -5.32 -6.49
C LEU A 140 -13.38 -5.77 -5.33
N ALA A 141 -14.51 -5.12 -5.04
CA ALA A 141 -15.39 -5.55 -3.95
C ALA A 141 -15.85 -7.02 -4.07
N PRO A 142 -16.17 -7.56 -5.26
CA PRO A 142 -16.51 -8.97 -5.42
C PRO A 142 -15.36 -9.91 -5.01
N ASP A 143 -14.11 -9.57 -5.35
CA ASP A 143 -12.93 -10.36 -5.02
C ASP A 143 -12.61 -10.32 -3.52
N VAL A 144 -12.79 -9.14 -2.89
CA VAL A 144 -12.68 -9.00 -1.42
C VAL A 144 -13.75 -9.82 -0.71
N HIS A 145 -15.00 -9.79 -1.18
CA HIS A 145 -16.08 -10.59 -0.62
C HIS A 145 -15.82 -12.10 -0.79
N ARG A 146 -15.30 -12.52 -1.96
CA ARG A 146 -14.88 -13.92 -2.20
C ARG A 146 -13.84 -14.39 -1.18
N LEU A 147 -12.82 -13.58 -0.90
CA LEU A 147 -11.80 -13.90 0.10
C LEU A 147 -12.34 -13.94 1.54
N LEU A 148 -13.39 -13.18 1.84
CA LEU A 148 -14.04 -13.20 3.14
C LEU A 148 -14.83 -14.50 3.38
N ILE A 149 -15.60 -14.95 2.37
CA ILE A 149 -16.47 -16.13 2.48
C ILE A 149 -15.76 -17.46 2.18
N SER A 150 -14.60 -17.41 1.51
CA SER A 150 -13.89 -18.61 1.08
C SER A 150 -13.46 -19.46 2.28
N PRO A 151 -13.77 -20.77 2.30
CA PRO A 151 -13.33 -21.67 3.37
C PRO A 151 -11.82 -21.89 3.35
N ASN A 152 -11.18 -21.72 2.19
CA ASN A 152 -9.73 -21.91 2.02
C ASN A 152 -8.91 -20.71 2.51
N SER A 153 -9.55 -19.56 2.73
CA SER A 153 -8.87 -18.35 3.20
C SER A 153 -8.61 -18.41 4.70
N LYS A 154 -7.38 -18.10 5.12
CA LYS A 154 -7.02 -18.07 6.55
C LYS A 154 -7.76 -16.96 7.29
N SER A 155 -7.91 -17.18 8.60
CA SER A 155 -8.55 -16.26 9.54
C SER A 155 -8.02 -14.82 9.44
N PHE A 156 -6.70 -14.60 9.33
CA PHE A 156 -6.14 -13.25 9.24
C PHE A 156 -6.46 -12.53 7.91
N VAL A 157 -6.55 -13.26 6.80
CA VAL A 157 -6.95 -12.71 5.50
C VAL A 157 -8.44 -12.34 5.54
N LYS A 158 -9.28 -13.23 6.09
CA LYS A 158 -10.71 -12.97 6.29
C LYS A 158 -10.95 -11.71 7.13
N LYS A 159 -10.23 -11.55 8.25
CA LYS A 159 -10.30 -10.33 9.09
C LYS A 159 -9.97 -9.06 8.31
N LYS A 160 -8.91 -9.08 7.49
CA LYS A 160 -8.53 -7.94 6.64
C LYS A 160 -9.54 -7.69 5.52
N ALA A 161 -10.08 -8.74 4.91
CA ALA A 161 -11.11 -8.64 3.89
C ALA A 161 -12.39 -8.01 4.46
N ALA A 162 -12.82 -8.42 5.66
CA ALA A 162 -13.96 -7.83 6.35
C ALA A 162 -13.79 -6.32 6.61
N LEU A 163 -12.63 -5.91 7.13
CA LEU A 163 -12.33 -4.49 7.37
C LEU A 163 -12.27 -3.69 6.06
N THR A 164 -11.69 -4.27 5.01
CA THR A 164 -11.62 -3.66 3.68
C THR A 164 -13.02 -3.47 3.11
N LEU A 165 -13.86 -4.49 3.17
CA LEU A 165 -15.25 -4.45 2.69
C LEU A 165 -16.07 -3.41 3.46
N LEU A 166 -15.92 -3.35 4.78
CA LEU A 166 -16.56 -2.34 5.63
C LEU A 166 -16.13 -0.92 5.24
N ARG A 167 -14.84 -0.71 4.96
CA ARG A 167 -14.32 0.59 4.52
C ARG A 167 -14.88 0.99 3.15
N LEU A 168 -14.94 0.07 2.20
CA LEU A 168 -15.54 0.31 0.88
C LEU A 168 -17.03 0.63 1.01
N TYR A 169 -17.78 -0.12 1.82
CA TYR A 169 -19.21 0.12 2.06
C TYR A 169 -19.47 1.50 2.67
N ARG A 170 -18.64 1.92 3.64
CA ARG A 170 -18.76 3.25 4.25
C ARG A 170 -18.47 4.40 3.27
N LYS A 171 -17.69 4.17 2.21
CA LYS A 171 -17.31 5.20 1.24
C LYS A 171 -18.21 5.21 0.00
N HIS A 172 -18.60 4.03 -0.49
CA HIS A 172 -19.38 3.80 -1.72
C HIS A 172 -20.48 2.76 -1.46
N ALA A 173 -21.47 3.12 -0.64
CA ALA A 173 -22.56 2.21 -0.28
C ALA A 173 -23.45 1.83 -1.47
N ASP A 174 -23.50 2.68 -2.49
CA ASP A 174 -24.25 2.52 -3.73
C ASP A 174 -23.73 1.40 -4.63
N VAL A 175 -22.42 1.13 -4.57
CA VAL A 175 -21.75 0.13 -5.41
C VAL A 175 -21.84 -1.28 -4.81
N ILE A 176 -22.01 -1.38 -3.48
CA ILE A 176 -21.90 -2.65 -2.77
C ILE A 176 -23.28 -3.27 -2.55
N PRO A 177 -23.55 -4.49 -3.07
CA PRO A 177 -24.83 -5.17 -2.89
C PRO A 177 -24.91 -5.78 -1.47
N ALA A 178 -25.07 -4.92 -0.47
CA ALA A 178 -25.02 -5.31 0.93
C ALA A 178 -26.16 -6.26 1.34
N GLN A 179 -27.34 -6.16 0.72
CA GLN A 179 -28.47 -7.03 1.02
C GLN A 179 -28.18 -8.49 0.67
N ASP A 180 -27.53 -8.74 -0.47
CA ASP A 180 -27.19 -10.08 -0.93
C ASP A 180 -26.06 -10.70 -0.09
N TRP A 181 -25.11 -9.87 0.35
CA TRP A 181 -23.94 -10.32 1.09
C TRP A 181 -24.18 -10.47 2.59
N ALA A 182 -25.16 -9.74 3.15
CA ALA A 182 -25.46 -9.74 4.58
C ALA A 182 -25.73 -11.15 5.13
N THR A 183 -26.50 -11.97 4.43
CA THR A 183 -26.84 -13.34 4.88
C THR A 183 -25.61 -14.22 5.08
N ARG A 184 -24.65 -14.14 4.13
CA ARG A 184 -23.39 -14.88 4.19
C ARG A 184 -22.45 -14.34 5.27
N ILE A 185 -22.38 -13.02 5.40
CA ILE A 185 -21.53 -12.36 6.42
C ILE A 185 -22.04 -12.67 7.84
N VAL A 186 -23.37 -12.67 8.05
CA VAL A 186 -23.96 -13.05 9.34
C VAL A 186 -23.63 -14.50 9.71
N GLY A 187 -23.64 -15.41 8.73
CA GLY A 187 -23.19 -16.79 8.93
C GLY A 187 -21.73 -16.89 9.40
N LEU A 188 -20.86 -16.02 8.88
CA LEU A 188 -19.45 -15.96 9.30
C LEU A 188 -19.26 -15.38 10.71
N MET A 189 -20.16 -14.50 11.18
CA MET A 189 -20.08 -13.95 12.54
C MET A 189 -20.30 -15.01 13.64
N ALA A 190 -20.88 -16.15 13.29
CA ALA A 190 -20.99 -17.30 14.19
C ALA A 190 -19.66 -18.05 14.39
N GLU A 191 -18.65 -17.80 13.53
CA GLU A 191 -17.31 -18.37 13.70
C GLU A 191 -16.54 -17.60 14.79
N TYR A 192 -16.14 -18.31 15.86
CA TYR A 192 -15.43 -17.77 17.04
C TYR A 192 -14.18 -16.94 16.70
N ASP A 193 -13.58 -17.21 15.54
CA ASP A 193 -12.29 -16.68 15.14
C ASP A 193 -12.35 -15.23 14.60
N LEU A 194 -13.49 -14.80 14.05
CA LEU A 194 -13.71 -13.45 13.51
C LEU A 194 -14.02 -12.42 14.61
N VAL A 195 -14.57 -12.86 15.73
CA VAL A 195 -15.06 -12.00 16.83
C VAL A 195 -13.95 -11.68 17.85
N CYS A 196 -12.99 -12.58 18.04
CA CYS A 196 -11.85 -12.36 18.94
C CYS A 196 -10.74 -11.52 18.28
N GLY A 197 -10.67 -10.24 18.66
CA GLY A 197 -9.43 -9.46 18.63
C GLY A 197 -9.54 -8.06 18.05
N HIS A 198 -10.06 -7.89 16.83
CA HIS A 198 -9.93 -6.62 16.08
C HIS A 198 -11.27 -5.96 15.69
N PHE A 199 -12.42 -6.56 16.00
CA PHE A 199 -13.70 -5.90 15.70
C PHE A 199 -13.93 -4.65 16.57
N LEU A 200 -13.30 -4.57 17.75
CA LEU A 200 -13.21 -3.35 18.56
C LEU A 200 -12.31 -2.27 17.93
N ASP A 201 -11.35 -2.64 17.08
CA ASP A 201 -10.56 -1.69 16.27
C ASP A 201 -11.34 -1.13 15.08
N ALA A 202 -12.51 -1.69 14.73
CA ALA A 202 -13.38 -1.09 13.70
C ALA A 202 -13.98 0.26 14.15
N LYS A 203 -13.94 0.55 15.47
CA LYS A 203 -14.18 1.89 16.05
C LYS A 203 -12.97 2.82 15.88
N LEU A 204 -11.79 2.26 15.65
CA LEU A 204 -10.52 2.92 15.30
C LEU A 204 -10.23 2.87 13.79
N ALA A 205 -11.26 2.80 12.95
CA ALA A 205 -11.17 3.00 11.49
C ALA A 205 -10.83 4.46 11.12
N ASN A 206 -9.95 5.10 11.89
CA ASN A 206 -9.27 6.31 11.49
C ASN A 206 -8.02 5.85 10.72
N THR A 207 -7.89 6.33 9.48
CA THR A 207 -6.75 6.08 8.57
C THR A 207 -5.38 6.23 9.26
N LYS A 208 -5.34 6.99 10.35
CA LYS A 208 -4.17 7.25 11.20
C LYS A 208 -3.50 6.01 11.80
N LEU A 209 -4.23 5.00 12.30
CA LEU A 209 -3.58 3.85 12.96
C LEU A 209 -2.96 2.85 11.99
N VAL A 210 -3.58 2.70 10.83
CA VAL A 210 -3.05 1.91 9.72
C VAL A 210 -1.81 2.59 9.14
N TRP A 211 -1.86 3.92 9.01
CA TRP A 211 -0.70 4.78 8.76
C TRP A 211 0.37 4.64 9.84
N ASP A 212 0.02 4.65 11.13
CA ASP A 212 0.96 4.51 12.25
C ASP A 212 1.58 3.12 12.29
N TRP A 213 0.89 2.07 11.86
CA TRP A 213 1.44 0.71 11.78
C TRP A 213 2.37 0.52 10.58
N MET A 214 2.02 1.05 9.41
CA MET A 214 2.89 1.07 8.22
C MET A 214 4.11 1.96 8.42
N THR A 215 3.90 3.17 8.95
CA THR A 215 5.00 4.05 9.31
C THR A 215 5.78 3.44 10.45
N SER A 216 5.23 2.76 11.45
CA SER A 216 6.06 2.14 12.48
C SER A 216 7.05 1.13 11.87
N GLY A 217 6.61 0.29 10.94
CA GLY A 217 7.49 -0.62 10.19
C GLY A 217 8.49 0.09 9.27
N PHE A 218 8.06 1.15 8.58
CA PHE A 218 8.93 1.98 7.73
C PHE A 218 9.90 2.82 8.58
N THR A 219 9.48 3.35 9.72
CA THR A 219 10.25 4.14 10.67
C THR A 219 11.26 3.26 11.38
N LEU A 220 10.92 2.00 11.69
CA LEU A 220 11.89 0.97 12.10
C LEU A 220 12.93 0.71 11.00
N LEU A 221 12.52 0.68 9.74
CA LEU A 221 13.41 0.61 8.55
C LEU A 221 14.28 1.86 8.36
N LEU A 222 13.81 3.05 8.81
CA LEU A 222 14.54 4.33 8.78
C LEU A 222 15.35 4.61 10.06
N LYS A 223 15.14 3.83 11.13
CA LYS A 223 15.83 3.93 12.43
C LYS A 223 16.92 2.85 12.61
N GLY A 224 17.10 1.97 11.62
CA GLY A 224 18.19 0.98 11.55
C GLY A 224 19.38 1.46 10.74
#